data_AF-A0A930EMG9-F1
#
_entry.id   AF-A0A930EMG9-F1
#
_cell.length_a   1.000
_cell.length_b   1.000
_cell.length_c   1.000
_cell.angle_alpha   90.00
_cell.angle_beta   90.00
_cell.angle_gamma   90.00
#
_symmetry.space_group_name_H-M   'P 1'
#
loop_
_entity.id
_entity.type
_entity.pdbx_description
1 polymer ?
#
loop_
_entity_poly.entity_id
_entity_poly.type
_entity_poly.pdbx_seq_one_letter_code
_entity_poly.pdbx_strand_id
1 'polypeptide(L)'
;MTRYISKLRFALAFVLLALSIACTKVPVGYLHTAEANYRINTKVAYRQAQQGEDFAFSSANLEGLSGTQPISYAFHSVKVSEGGNEAAFLKVVKEGLLLVRGGKIQLLQKGASQLPVGKYTISIRVSNEGHEAILSDIFSFIVKEQPEEAEDTASSSNE
;
A
#
# COMPACT_ATOMS: atom_id res chain seq x y z
N MET A 1 -10.10 -40.62 -54.89
CA MET A 1 -10.45 -40.82 -53.45
C MET A 1 -9.32 -40.44 -52.49
N THR A 2 -8.06 -40.79 -52.77
CA THR A 2 -6.89 -40.56 -51.88
C THR A 2 -6.60 -39.09 -51.55
N ARG A 3 -6.80 -38.16 -52.50
CA ARG A 3 -6.65 -36.71 -52.29
C ARG A 3 -7.71 -36.08 -51.37
N TYR A 4 -8.90 -36.68 -51.29
CA TYR A 4 -9.97 -36.19 -50.42
C TYR A 4 -9.75 -36.63 -48.96
N ILE A 5 -9.23 -37.86 -48.80
CA ILE A 5 -8.84 -38.44 -47.51
C ILE A 5 -7.66 -37.67 -46.89
N SER A 6 -6.69 -37.20 -47.70
CA SER A 6 -5.59 -36.39 -47.17
C SER A 6 -6.05 -35.00 -46.72
N LYS A 7 -6.93 -34.32 -47.48
CA LYS A 7 -7.51 -33.03 -47.10
C LYS A 7 -8.37 -33.13 -45.83
N LEU A 8 -9.13 -34.21 -45.68
CA LEU A 8 -9.92 -34.47 -44.48
C LEU A 8 -9.04 -34.71 -43.24
N ARG A 9 -7.91 -35.41 -43.40
CA ARG A 9 -6.93 -35.62 -42.32
C ARG A 9 -6.23 -34.33 -41.89
N PHE A 10 -5.86 -33.47 -42.83
CA PHE A 10 -5.29 -32.15 -42.52
C PHE A 10 -6.31 -31.23 -41.85
N ALA A 11 -7.57 -31.23 -42.32
CA ALA A 11 -8.63 -30.46 -41.68
C ALA A 11 -8.91 -30.94 -40.25
N LEU A 12 -8.95 -32.25 -40.03
CA LEU A 12 -9.15 -32.83 -38.69
C LEU A 12 -7.98 -32.53 -37.75
N ALA A 13 -6.74 -32.60 -38.24
CA ALA A 13 -5.55 -32.25 -37.46
C ALA A 13 -5.54 -30.77 -37.07
N PHE A 14 -6.00 -29.88 -37.96
CA PHE A 14 -6.10 -28.44 -37.70
C PHE A 14 -7.18 -28.10 -36.66
N VAL A 15 -8.32 -28.81 -36.69
CA VAL A 15 -9.39 -28.67 -35.69
C VAL A 15 -8.92 -29.14 -34.30
N LEU A 16 -8.18 -30.25 -34.22
CA LEU A 16 -7.62 -30.75 -32.97
C LEU A 16 -6.54 -29.82 -32.39
N LEU A 17 -5.70 -29.23 -33.24
CA LEU A 17 -4.70 -28.25 -32.82
C LEU A 17 -5.36 -26.95 -32.33
N ALA A 18 -6.43 -26.48 -32.97
CA ALA A 18 -7.17 -25.28 -32.56
C ALA A 18 -7.87 -25.44 -31.19
N LEU A 19 -8.40 -26.63 -30.89
CA LEU A 19 -8.99 -26.96 -29.58
C LEU A 19 -7.97 -26.95 -28.44
N SER A 20 -6.68 -27.12 -28.75
CA SER A 20 -5.58 -27.15 -27.76
C SER A 20 -5.21 -25.75 -27.23
N ILE A 21 -5.63 -24.68 -27.92
CA ILE A 21 -5.29 -23.29 -27.58
C ILE A 21 -6.39 -22.64 -26.70
N ALA A 22 -7.56 -23.30 -26.55
CA ALA A 22 -8.72 -22.78 -25.84
C ALA A 22 -8.65 -22.94 -24.30
N CYS A 23 -7.45 -22.91 -23.71
CA CYS A 23 -7.27 -22.88 -22.26
C CYS A 23 -7.42 -21.43 -21.78
N THR A 24 -8.65 -20.91 -21.79
CA THR A 24 -8.94 -19.57 -21.28
C THR A 24 -8.94 -19.63 -19.75
N LYS A 25 -7.85 -19.15 -19.13
CA LYS A 25 -7.80 -18.97 -17.67
C LYS A 25 -8.82 -17.91 -17.27
N VAL A 26 -10.00 -18.34 -16.82
CA VAL A 26 -10.99 -17.43 -16.23
C VAL A 26 -10.41 -16.94 -14.90
N PRO A 27 -10.25 -15.62 -14.68
CA PRO A 27 -9.77 -15.12 -13.40
C PRO A 27 -10.77 -15.49 -12.32
N VAL A 28 -10.29 -16.22 -11.31
CA VAL A 28 -11.09 -16.60 -10.14
C VAL A 28 -11.00 -15.46 -9.12
N GLY A 29 -12.14 -14.95 -8.68
CA GLY A 29 -12.22 -13.98 -7.59
C GLY A 29 -12.69 -12.60 -8.01
N TYR A 30 -12.56 -11.66 -7.09
CA TYR A 30 -12.87 -10.25 -7.31
C TYR A 30 -12.06 -9.37 -6.37
N LEU A 31 -11.89 -8.10 -6.74
CA LEU A 31 -11.31 -7.06 -5.90
C LEU A 31 -12.07 -5.75 -6.15
N HIS A 32 -12.69 -5.22 -5.11
CA HIS A 32 -13.44 -3.96 -5.13
C HIS A 32 -12.80 -2.96 -4.17
N THR A 33 -12.41 -1.82 -4.72
CA THR A 33 -11.64 -0.79 -4.00
C THR A 33 -12.18 0.62 -4.17
N ALA A 34 -13.34 0.80 -4.81
CA ALA A 34 -13.91 2.12 -5.10
C ALA A 34 -14.15 2.94 -3.82
N GLU A 35 -14.58 2.27 -2.75
CA GLU A 35 -14.86 2.88 -1.44
C GLU A 35 -13.69 2.72 -0.46
N ALA A 36 -12.54 2.21 -0.92
CA ALA A 36 -11.43 1.90 -0.02
C ALA A 36 -10.83 3.19 0.55
N ASN A 37 -10.86 3.36 1.87
CA ASN A 37 -10.33 4.56 2.53
C ASN A 37 -9.94 4.32 4.00
N TYR A 38 -9.05 5.17 4.51
CA TYR A 38 -8.76 5.28 5.94
C TYR A 38 -9.63 6.38 6.55
N ARG A 39 -10.39 6.07 7.60
CA ARG A 39 -11.16 7.10 8.34
C ARG A 39 -10.30 8.26 8.81
N ILE A 40 -9.13 7.94 9.35
CA ILE A 40 -8.08 8.90 9.68
C ILE A 40 -6.94 8.65 8.69
N ASN A 41 -6.92 9.45 7.63
CA ASN A 41 -5.95 9.33 6.54
C ASN A 41 -4.71 10.22 6.72
N THR A 42 -4.59 10.92 7.86
CA THR A 42 -3.41 11.71 8.20
C THR A 42 -2.96 11.43 9.63
N LYS A 43 -1.67 11.21 9.84
CA LYS A 43 -1.06 11.06 11.17
C LYS A 43 0.16 11.95 11.34
N VAL A 44 0.53 12.22 12.59
CA VAL A 44 1.82 12.85 12.94
C VAL A 44 2.78 11.74 13.34
N ALA A 45 4.03 11.85 12.88
CA ALA A 45 5.13 10.97 13.25
C ALA A 45 6.22 11.84 13.91
N TYR A 46 6.51 11.61 15.18
CA TYR A 46 7.58 12.34 15.85
C TYR A 46 8.92 11.63 15.61
N ARG A 47 9.98 12.40 15.33
CA ARG A 47 11.34 11.85 15.16
C ARG A 47 11.87 11.27 16.46
N GLN A 48 11.53 11.92 17.58
CA GLN A 48 11.84 11.43 18.92
C GLN A 48 10.72 10.54 19.45
N ALA A 49 11.10 9.38 19.98
CA ALA A 49 10.17 8.42 20.57
C ALA A 49 9.54 9.00 21.84
N GLN A 50 8.24 8.78 22.02
CA GLN A 50 7.68 8.78 23.36
C GLN A 50 8.14 7.47 24.05
N GLN A 51 8.46 7.52 25.34
CA GLN A 51 8.99 6.32 26.03
C GLN A 51 8.02 5.14 25.89
N GLY A 52 8.55 3.99 25.45
CA GLY A 52 7.78 2.73 25.33
C GLY A 52 7.08 2.48 23.99
N GLU A 53 7.18 3.39 23.02
CA GLU A 53 6.55 3.23 21.70
C GLU A 53 7.52 2.67 20.64
N ASP A 54 7.18 1.52 20.05
CA ASP A 54 7.95 0.91 18.94
C ASP A 54 7.65 1.56 17.58
N PHE A 55 6.47 2.18 17.46
CA PHE A 55 5.95 2.79 16.24
C PHE A 55 5.83 4.30 16.40
N ALA A 56 6.30 5.06 15.41
CA ALA A 56 6.01 6.49 15.34
C ALA A 56 4.53 6.74 15.02
N PHE A 57 3.91 5.84 14.25
CA PHE A 57 2.45 5.76 14.14
C PHE A 57 2.00 4.38 13.64
N SER A 58 0.74 4.07 13.92
CA SER A 58 -0.05 3.06 13.22
C SER A 58 -1.32 3.70 12.67
N SER A 59 -1.64 3.44 11.39
CA SER A 59 -2.93 3.81 10.82
C SER A 59 -4.07 3.02 11.48
N ALA A 60 -5.31 3.50 11.26
CA ALA A 60 -6.49 2.64 11.40
C ALA A 60 -6.47 1.53 10.33
N ASN A 61 -7.44 0.61 10.40
CA ASN A 61 -7.65 -0.35 9.31
C ASN A 61 -8.19 0.39 8.07
N LEU A 62 -7.76 -0.07 6.89
CA LEU A 62 -8.40 0.31 5.63
C LEU A 62 -9.83 -0.25 5.61
N GLU A 63 -10.81 0.62 5.39
CA GLU A 63 -12.23 0.27 5.26
C GLU A 63 -12.67 0.33 3.79
N GLY A 64 -13.86 -0.20 3.47
CA GLY A 64 -14.43 -0.10 2.12
C GLY A 64 -13.76 -0.95 1.05
N LEU A 65 -12.90 -1.89 1.45
CA LEU A 65 -12.25 -2.86 0.58
C LEU A 65 -12.90 -4.24 0.71
N SER A 66 -13.21 -4.87 -0.41
CA SER A 66 -13.73 -6.24 -0.46
C SER A 66 -13.08 -7.04 -1.58
N GLY A 67 -12.81 -8.32 -1.35
CA GLY A 67 -12.20 -9.18 -2.35
C GLY A 67 -12.00 -10.61 -1.87
N THR A 68 -11.71 -11.50 -2.82
CA THR A 68 -11.37 -12.89 -2.54
C THR A 68 -10.04 -12.99 -1.79
N GLN A 69 -10.02 -13.74 -0.69
CA GLN A 69 -8.81 -13.96 0.11
C GLN A 69 -7.86 -14.95 -0.59
N PRO A 70 -6.53 -14.79 -0.42
CA PRO A 70 -5.85 -13.78 0.37
C PRO A 70 -5.65 -12.44 -0.36
N ILE A 71 -5.86 -11.33 0.35
CA ILE A 71 -5.57 -9.98 -0.16
C ILE A 71 -4.19 -9.51 0.33
N SER A 72 -3.34 -9.13 -0.62
CA SER A 72 -2.00 -8.59 -0.37
C SER A 72 -1.97 -7.08 -0.45
N TYR A 73 -1.15 -6.45 0.39
CA TYR A 73 -0.97 -5.01 0.47
C TYR A 73 0.53 -4.71 0.35
N ALA A 74 0.89 -3.68 -0.42
CA ALA A 74 2.27 -3.28 -0.60
C ALA A 74 2.40 -1.77 -0.78
N PHE A 75 3.52 -1.21 -0.35
CA PHE A 75 3.90 0.16 -0.73
C PHE A 75 4.00 0.27 -2.26
N HIS A 76 3.50 1.37 -2.82
CA HIS A 76 3.61 1.64 -4.25
C HIS A 76 4.43 2.89 -4.57
N SER A 77 4.07 4.05 -4.01
CA SER A 77 4.76 5.32 -4.25
C SER A 77 4.55 6.30 -3.10
N VAL A 78 5.36 7.36 -3.09
CA VAL A 78 5.24 8.47 -2.14
C VAL A 78 5.31 9.80 -2.88
N LYS A 79 4.50 10.77 -2.46
CA LYS A 79 4.67 12.18 -2.78
C LYS A 79 5.15 12.90 -1.53
N VAL A 80 6.10 13.81 -1.69
CA VAL A 80 6.66 14.58 -0.57
C VAL A 80 6.40 16.08 -0.76
N SER A 81 6.21 16.77 0.36
CA SER A 81 6.00 18.22 0.43
C SER A 81 6.48 18.74 1.78
N GLU A 82 6.48 20.07 1.97
CA GLU A 82 6.78 20.71 3.27
C GLU A 82 8.16 20.31 3.84
N GLY A 83 9.18 20.13 2.98
CA GLY A 83 10.54 19.74 3.39
C GLY A 83 10.81 18.23 3.39
N GLY A 84 9.80 17.41 3.09
CA GLY A 84 9.96 15.96 2.98
C GLY A 84 10.92 15.55 1.85
N ASN A 85 11.55 14.39 2.01
CA ASN A 85 12.54 13.86 1.06
C ASN A 85 12.17 12.46 0.58
N GLU A 86 11.86 12.33 -0.71
CA GLU A 86 11.45 11.07 -1.33
C GLU A 86 12.55 10.00 -1.25
N ALA A 87 13.80 10.34 -1.57
CA ALA A 87 14.90 9.38 -1.55
C ALA A 87 15.17 8.82 -0.15
N ALA A 88 15.09 9.68 0.88
CA ALA A 88 15.18 9.27 2.28
C ALA A 88 14.03 8.33 2.66
N PHE A 89 12.80 8.64 2.23
CA PHE A 89 11.65 7.78 2.47
C PHE A 89 11.80 6.41 1.78
N LEU A 90 12.22 6.37 0.53
CA LEU A 90 12.46 5.11 -0.19
C LEU A 90 13.56 4.26 0.47
N LYS A 91 14.56 4.89 1.11
CA LYS A 91 15.54 4.17 1.94
C LYS A 91 14.88 3.52 3.17
N VAL A 92 14.03 4.26 3.89
CA VAL A 92 13.25 3.75 5.04
C VAL A 92 12.37 2.56 4.63
N VAL A 93 11.74 2.61 3.44
CA VAL A 93 10.97 1.48 2.89
C VAL A 93 11.86 0.27 2.62
N LYS A 94 13.02 0.46 1.96
CA LYS A 94 13.98 -0.62 1.66
C LYS A 94 14.53 -1.30 2.92
N GLU A 95 14.70 -0.55 4.00
CA GLU A 95 15.11 -1.07 5.30
C GLU A 95 14.00 -1.82 6.04
N GLY A 96 12.77 -1.87 5.51
CA GLY A 96 11.64 -2.55 6.12
C GLY A 96 11.03 -1.80 7.31
N LEU A 97 11.26 -0.49 7.41
CA LEU A 97 10.81 0.33 8.53
C LEU A 97 9.40 0.92 8.33
N LEU A 98 8.90 0.89 7.09
CA LEU A 98 7.49 1.11 6.76
C LEU A 98 6.83 -0.26 6.52
N LEU A 99 5.80 -0.59 7.30
CA LEU A 99 5.04 -1.82 7.17
C LEU A 99 3.68 -1.52 6.53
N VAL A 100 3.39 -2.19 5.41
CA VAL A 100 2.06 -2.16 4.78
C VAL A 100 1.52 -3.59 4.82
N ARG A 101 0.69 -3.91 5.82
CA ARG A 101 0.25 -5.29 6.10
C ARG A 101 -1.17 -5.31 6.67
N GLY A 102 -2.00 -6.24 6.22
CA GLY A 102 -3.36 -6.41 6.73
C GLY A 102 -4.23 -5.15 6.64
N GLY A 103 -4.04 -4.34 5.58
CA GLY A 103 -4.73 -3.06 5.43
C GLY A 103 -4.25 -1.94 6.35
N LYS A 104 -3.18 -2.13 7.14
CA LYS A 104 -2.57 -1.07 7.96
C LYS A 104 -1.27 -0.57 7.35
N ILE A 105 -0.97 0.70 7.60
CA ILE A 105 0.31 1.34 7.36
C ILE A 105 0.90 1.72 8.72
N GLN A 106 2.11 1.23 8.99
CA GLN A 106 2.80 1.49 10.25
C GLN A 106 4.23 1.94 9.96
N LEU A 107 4.69 2.98 10.66
CA LEU A 107 6.06 3.45 10.58
C LEU A 107 6.75 3.15 11.91
N LEU A 108 7.83 2.38 11.88
CA LEU A 108 8.66 2.14 13.06
C LEU A 108 9.33 3.43 13.51
N GLN A 109 9.57 3.57 14.81
CA GLN A 109 10.20 4.77 15.38
C GLN A 109 11.59 5.04 14.78
N LYS A 110 12.37 3.97 14.51
CA LYS A 110 13.65 4.04 13.78
C LYS A 110 13.49 4.62 12.36
N GLY A 111 12.35 4.41 11.72
CA GLY A 111 12.07 4.98 10.40
C GLY A 111 11.81 6.48 10.50
N ALA A 112 10.98 6.90 11.45
CA ALA A 112 10.69 8.32 11.67
C ALA A 112 11.94 9.15 11.99
N SER A 113 12.86 8.64 12.81
CA SER A 113 14.09 9.37 13.16
C SER A 113 15.02 9.65 11.97
N GLN A 114 14.92 8.85 10.90
CA GLN A 114 15.69 9.00 9.66
C GLN A 114 15.05 9.94 8.64
N LEU A 115 13.76 10.25 8.79
CA LEU A 115 13.06 11.13 7.85
C LEU A 115 13.27 12.60 8.23
N PRO A 116 13.52 13.48 7.24
CA PRO A 116 13.38 14.92 7.44
C PRO A 116 11.97 15.30 7.83
N VAL A 117 11.85 16.38 8.61
CA VAL A 117 10.57 17.08 8.86
C VAL A 117 9.92 17.41 7.52
N GLY A 118 8.62 17.13 7.45
CA GLY A 118 7.82 17.37 6.25
C GLY A 118 6.70 16.36 6.09
N LYS A 119 6.01 16.47 4.96
CA LYS A 119 4.79 15.72 4.69
C LYS A 119 5.02 14.67 3.61
N TYR A 120 4.50 13.48 3.86
CA TYR A 120 4.64 12.30 3.01
C TYR A 120 3.26 11.71 2.75
N THR A 121 2.88 11.58 1.48
CA THR A 121 1.60 11.04 1.04
C THR A 121 1.84 9.75 0.27
N ILE A 122 1.37 8.64 0.82
CA ILE A 122 1.64 7.27 0.39
C ILE A 122 0.51 6.78 -0.52
N SER A 123 0.88 6.14 -1.61
CA SER A 123 0.02 5.25 -2.38
C SER A 123 0.38 3.80 -2.10
N ILE A 124 -0.63 2.92 -2.03
CA ILE A 124 -0.42 1.47 -1.84
C ILE A 124 -1.01 0.69 -2.99
N ARG A 125 -0.44 -0.48 -3.25
CA ARG A 125 -0.99 -1.51 -4.13
C ARG A 125 -1.77 -2.50 -3.30
N VAL A 126 -2.96 -2.86 -3.75
CA VAL A 126 -3.73 -3.98 -3.22
C VAL A 126 -3.97 -4.98 -4.33
N SER A 127 -3.77 -6.27 -4.04
CA SER A 127 -3.88 -7.32 -5.05
C SER A 127 -4.40 -8.63 -4.46
N ASN A 128 -5.09 -9.41 -5.27
CA ASN A 128 -5.36 -10.83 -5.03
C ASN A 128 -5.23 -11.59 -6.36
N GLU A 129 -5.62 -12.86 -6.40
CA GLU A 129 -5.45 -13.68 -7.60
C GLU A 129 -6.16 -13.05 -8.81
N GLY A 130 -5.37 -12.62 -9.79
CA GLY A 130 -5.88 -12.07 -11.05
C GLY A 130 -6.34 -10.60 -11.01
N HIS A 131 -6.29 -9.92 -9.85
CA HIS A 131 -6.68 -8.51 -9.74
C HIS A 131 -5.67 -7.67 -8.96
N GLU A 132 -5.54 -6.41 -9.37
CA GLU A 132 -4.71 -5.41 -8.72
C GLU A 132 -5.38 -4.03 -8.82
N ALA A 133 -5.22 -3.22 -7.78
CA ALA A 133 -5.56 -1.81 -7.80
C ALA A 133 -4.48 -0.98 -7.06
N ILE A 134 -4.24 0.23 -7.54
CA ILE A 134 -3.43 1.22 -6.85
C ILE A 134 -4.36 2.19 -6.12
N LEU A 135 -4.27 2.24 -4.79
CA LEU A 135 -4.95 3.24 -3.98
C LEU A 135 -4.02 4.44 -3.88
N SER A 136 -4.27 5.43 -4.74
CA SER A 136 -3.42 6.60 -4.90
C SER A 136 -3.63 7.60 -3.77
N ASP A 137 -2.53 8.15 -3.24
CA ASP A 137 -2.51 9.21 -2.22
C ASP A 137 -3.39 8.91 -1.00
N ILE A 138 -3.53 7.62 -0.65
CA ILE A 138 -4.56 7.13 0.26
C ILE A 138 -4.29 7.46 1.73
N PHE A 139 -3.03 7.72 2.09
CA PHE A 139 -2.63 7.98 3.46
C PHE A 139 -1.47 8.97 3.52
N SER A 140 -1.55 9.96 4.40
CA SER A 140 -0.51 10.95 4.63
C SER A 140 0.04 10.87 6.05
N PHE A 141 1.28 11.28 6.24
CA PHE A 141 1.80 11.59 7.57
C PHE A 141 2.75 12.79 7.54
N ILE A 142 2.84 13.47 8.67
CA ILE A 142 3.68 14.65 8.88
C ILE A 142 4.75 14.29 9.90
N VAL A 143 6.01 14.40 9.49
CA VAL A 143 7.16 14.23 10.39
C VAL A 143 7.41 15.54 11.12
N LYS A 144 7.45 15.48 12.46
CA LYS A 144 7.80 16.59 13.35
C LYS A 144 8.94 16.21 14.29
N GLU A 145 9.64 17.18 14.86
CA GLU A 145 10.80 16.91 15.72
C GLU A 145 10.39 16.25 17.05
N GLN A 146 9.54 16.93 17.81
CA GLN A 146 9.01 16.49 19.11
C GLN A 146 7.54 16.92 19.25
N PRO A 147 6.76 16.29 20.13
CA PRO A 147 5.46 16.84 20.53
C PRO A 147 5.68 18.23 21.12
N GLU A 148 4.80 19.17 20.79
CA GLU A 148 4.74 20.42 21.55
C GLU A 148 4.26 20.05 22.96
N GLU A 149 5.16 20.13 23.95
CA GLU A 149 4.75 20.11 25.35
C GLU A 149 3.75 21.25 25.52
N ALA A 150 2.55 20.94 26.03
CA ALA A 150 1.59 21.96 26.35
C ALA A 150 2.27 22.94 27.31
N GLU A 151 2.44 24.20 26.89
CA GLU A 151 2.82 25.29 27.77
C GLU A 151 1.78 25.31 28.91
N ASP A 152 2.13 24.73 30.05
CA ASP A 152 1.42 24.97 31.29
C ASP A 152 1.74 26.40 31.70
N THR A 153 0.97 27.35 31.14
CA THR A 153 0.91 28.72 31.64
C THR A 153 0.18 28.71 32.99
N ALA A 154 0.77 28.07 33.98
CA ALA A 154 0.50 28.32 35.38
C ALA A 154 1.69 29.11 35.93
N SER A 155 1.76 30.37 35.48
CA SER A 155 2.53 31.41 36.15
C SER A 155 2.14 31.41 37.63
N SER A 156 3.06 30.98 38.49
CA SER A 156 3.07 31.42 39.87
C SER A 156 3.18 32.95 39.92
N SER A 157 2.50 33.54 40.90
CA SER A 157 2.72 34.84 41.56
C SER A 157 1.68 35.97 41.34
N ASN A 158 1.22 36.44 42.52
CA ASN A 158 0.51 37.67 42.91
C ASN A 158 -1.04 37.54 42.93
N GLU A 159 -1.73 37.63 44.07
CA GLU A 159 -1.48 38.17 45.43
C GLU A 159 -1.96 37.23 46.55
#